data_AF-A0A3C0EE72-F1
#
_entry.id   AF-A0A3C0EE72-F1
#
_cell.length_a   1.000
_cell.length_b   1.000
_cell.length_c   1.000
_cell.angle_alpha   90.00
_cell.angle_beta   90.00
_cell.angle_gamma   90.00
#
_symmetry.space_group_name_H-M   'P 1'
#
loop_
_entity.id
_entity.type
_entity.pdbx_description
1 polymer ?
#
loop_
_entity_poly.entity_id
_entity_poly.type
_entity_poly.pdbx_seq_one_letter_code
_entity_poly.pdbx_strand_id
1 'polypeptide(L)' 'DPLLNLTEVVTQEEGGILTAWCSWAVPGTPIQGSGLIKVGDQGVISERLFYYTKLPEAQPAVGLYPSPTHISSPGQITEC' A
#
# COMPACT_ATOMS: atom_id res chain seq x y z
N ASP A 1 8.57 16.65 -16.54
CA ASP A 1 7.60 15.92 -15.69
C ASP A 1 7.74 16.31 -14.23
N PRO A 2 6.63 16.61 -13.53
CA PRO A 2 6.66 16.93 -12.12
C PRO A 2 7.06 15.70 -11.29
N LEU A 3 7.73 15.93 -10.16
CA LEU A 3 8.12 14.87 -9.23
C LEU A 3 6.90 14.19 -8.59
N LEU A 4 5.81 14.95 -8.38
CA LEU A 4 4.56 14.50 -7.78
C LEU A 4 3.36 15.08 -8.55
N ASN A 5 2.37 14.24 -8.82
CA ASN A 5 1.07 14.69 -9.31
C ASN A 5 0.17 14.95 -8.10
N LEU A 6 -0.07 16.22 -7.79
CA LEU A 6 -0.97 16.63 -6.71
C LEU A 6 -2.43 16.45 -7.13
N THR A 7 -3.24 15.94 -6.21
CA THR A 7 -4.69 15.79 -6.32
C THR A 7 -5.35 16.26 -5.02
N GLU A 8 -6.66 16.50 -5.06
CA GLU A 8 -7.50 16.81 -3.89
C GLU A 8 -6.84 17.76 -2.89
N VAL A 9 -6.74 19.03 -3.27
CA VAL A 9 -6.15 20.07 -2.44
C VAL A 9 -7.26 20.82 -1.71
N VAL A 10 -7.25 20.74 -0.39
CA VAL A 10 -8.11 21.54 0.49
C VAL A 10 -7.23 22.48 1.29
N THR A 11 -7.53 23.76 1.25
CA THR A 11 -6.77 24.79 1.97
C THR A 11 -7.67 25.60 2.87
N GLN A 12 -7.16 25.96 4.03
CA GLN A 12 -7.76 26.92 4.96
C GLN A 12 -6.67 27.88 5.43
N GLU A 13 -6.99 29.16 5.53
CA GLU A 13 -6.11 30.17 6.09
C GLU A 13 -6.77 30.82 7.31
N GLU A 14 -6.07 30.82 8.44
CA GLU A 14 -6.52 31.43 9.68
C GLU A 14 -5.32 31.94 10.48
N GLY A 15 -5.40 33.18 10.98
CA GLY A 15 -4.33 33.75 11.83
C GLY A 15 -2.96 33.82 11.16
N GLY A 16 -2.89 33.97 9.84
CA GLY A 16 -1.63 33.98 9.08
C GLY A 16 -1.00 32.60 8.88
N ILE A 17 -1.73 31.52 9.19
CA ILE A 17 -1.31 30.14 8.96
C ILE A 17 -2.14 29.54 7.83
N LEU A 18 -1.46 29.12 6.76
CA LEU A 18 -2.03 28.29 5.71
C LEU A 18 -1.98 26.82 6.16
N THR A 19 -3.14 26.19 6.27
CA THR A 19 -3.28 24.75 6.44
C THR A 19 -3.70 24.14 5.10
N ALA A 20 -2.87 23.26 4.55
CA ALA A 20 -3.13 22.54 3.31
C ALA A 20 -3.23 21.04 3.57
N TRP A 21 -4.33 20.42 3.13
CA TRP A 21 -4.44 18.99 2.94
C TRP A 21 -4.31 18.70 1.46
N CYS A 22 -3.38 17.84 1.07
CA CYS A 22 -3.23 17.42 -0.32
C CYS A 22 -3.01 15.92 -0.43
N SER A 23 -3.40 15.36 -1.57
CA SER A 23 -3.07 14.00 -1.98
C SER A 23 -2.08 14.06 -3.13
N TRP A 24 -1.27 13.01 -3.31
CA TRP A 24 -0.33 12.92 -4.43
C TRP A 24 -0.08 11.50 -4.90
N ALA A 25 0.33 11.37 -6.16
CA ALA A 25 0.87 10.15 -6.74
C ALA A 25 2.27 10.39 -7.32
N VAL A 26 3.17 9.41 -7.16
CA VAL A 26 4.51 9.43 -7.76
C VAL A 26 4.42 8.80 -9.16
N PRO A 27 4.64 9.57 -10.25
CA PRO A 27 4.51 9.07 -11.62
C PRO A 27 5.38 7.84 -11.88
N GLY A 28 4.84 6.84 -12.58
CA GLY A 28 5.56 5.61 -12.91
C GLY A 28 5.70 4.60 -11.77
N THR A 29 5.10 4.85 -10.60
CA THR A 29 5.14 3.93 -9.46
C THR A 29 3.74 3.73 -8.87
N PRO A 30 3.50 2.65 -8.10
CA PRO A 30 2.28 2.48 -7.33
C PRO A 30 2.27 3.29 -6.01
N ILE A 31 3.25 4.17 -5.79
CA ILE A 31 3.36 4.94 -4.55
C ILE A 31 2.44 6.15 -4.63
N GLN A 32 1.62 6.30 -3.60
CA GLN A 32 0.75 7.44 -3.40
C GLN A 32 0.91 7.95 -1.97
N GLY A 33 0.39 9.12 -1.70
CA GLY A 33 0.39 9.68 -0.37
C GLY A 33 -0.61 10.81 -0.21
N SER A 34 -0.69 11.28 1.03
CA SER A 34 -1.44 12.47 1.39
C SER A 34 -0.77 13.12 2.59
N GLY A 35 -0.97 14.42 2.76
CA GLY A 35 -0.32 15.18 3.80
C GLY A 35 -1.16 16.34 4.28
N LEU A 36 -1.05 16.62 5.57
CA LEU A 36 -1.52 17.85 6.19
C LEU A 36 -0.30 18.71 6.52
N ILE A 37 -0.23 19.90 5.93
CA ILE A 37 0.91 20.81 6.02
C ILE A 37 0.40 22.14 6.56
N LYS A 38 1.06 22.69 7.58
CA LYS A 38 0.82 24.02 8.11
C LYS A 38 2.01 24.91 7.80
N VAL A 39 1.76 26.05 7.17
CA VAL A 39 2.78 27.01 6.72
C VAL A 39 2.47 28.38 7.32
N GLY A 40 3.45 29.01 7.94
CA GLY A 40 3.41 30.39 8.39
C GLY A 40 4.36 31.27 7.60
N ASP A 41 4.54 32.50 8.09
CA ASP A 41 5.42 33.51 7.50
C ASP A 41 6.90 33.11 7.44
N GLN A 42 7.35 32.27 8.38
CA GLN A 42 8.72 31.74 8.42
C GLN A 42 8.87 30.36 7.74
N GLY A 43 7.83 29.86 7.06
CA GLY A 43 7.85 28.57 6.36
C GLY A 43 7.01 27.49 7.03
N VAL A 44 7.39 26.21 6.84
CA VAL A 44 6.61 25.06 7.33
C VAL A 44 6.69 24.97 8.85
N ILE A 45 5.53 25.08 9.50
CA ILE A 45 5.36 24.95 10.96
C ILE A 45 5.24 23.46 11.33
N SER A 46 4.48 22.69 10.56
CA SER A 46 4.20 21.29 10.83
C SER A 46 3.83 20.56 9.55
N GLU A 47 4.26 19.32 9.43
CA GLU A 47 3.82 18.41 8.39
C GLU A 47 3.50 17.03 8.98
N ARG A 48 2.45 16.41 8.45
CA ARG A 48 2.14 15.01 8.69
C ARG A 48 1.87 14.34 7.36
N LEU A 49 2.80 13.48 6.95
CA LEU A 49 2.79 12.82 5.65
C LEU A 49 2.44 11.34 5.82
N PHE A 50 1.60 10.84 4.94
CA PHE A 50 1.23 9.44 4.84
C PHE A 50 1.61 8.94 3.46
N TYR A 51 2.30 7.80 3.41
CA TYR A 51 2.63 7.12 2.17
C TYR A 51 2.01 5.73 2.19
N TYR A 52 1.43 5.35 1.07
CA TYR A 52 0.84 4.04 0.90
C TYR A 52 1.12 3.52 -0.51
N THR A 53 1.13 2.20 -0.61
CA THR A 53 1.29 1.50 -1.88
C THR A 53 0.55 0.17 -1.83
N LYS A 54 0.22 -0.39 -3.00
CA LYS A 54 -0.37 -1.72 -3.08
C LYS A 54 0.71 -2.74 -2.70
N LEU A 55 0.42 -3.63 -1.76
CA LEU A 55 1.29 -4.77 -1.50
C LEU A 55 1.28 -5.72 -2.71
N PRO A 56 2.40 -6.40 -3.01
CA PRO A 56 2.41 -7.48 -3.98
C PRO A 56 1.32 -8.49 -3.63
N GLU A 57 0.65 -9.04 -4.64
CA GLU A 57 -0.22 -10.19 -4.40
C GLU A 57 0.62 -11.31 -3.80
N ALA A 58 0.15 -11.88 -2.70
CA ALA A 58 0.81 -13.02 -2.08
C ALA A 58 0.93 -14.12 -3.14
N GLN A 59 2.16 -14.47 -3.51
CA GLN A 59 2.36 -15.63 -4.37
C GLN A 59 1.79 -16.82 -3.59
N PRO A 60 0.89 -17.63 -4.18
CA PRO A 60 0.53 -18.90 -3.57
C PRO A 60 1.83 -19.66 -3.34
N ALA A 61 2.00 -20.26 -2.16
CA ALA A 61 3.19 -21.04 -1.84
C ALA A 61 3.26 -22.25 -2.78
N VAL A 62 3.85 -22.07 -3.96
CA VAL A 62 4.06 -23.15 -4.91
C VAL A 62 5.22 -23.98 -4.37
N GLY A 63 4.91 -25.14 -3.79
CA GLY A 63 5.87 -26.26 -3.71
C GLY A 63 6.42 -26.70 -2.35
N LEU A 64 5.82 -26.38 -1.20
CA LEU A 64 6.34 -26.87 0.10
C LEU A 64 5.58 -28.04 0.75
N TYR A 65 4.55 -28.60 0.10
CA TYR A 65 3.97 -29.86 0.55
C TYR A 65 3.64 -30.76 -0.64
N PRO A 66 4.28 -31.93 -0.81
CA PRO A 66 3.70 -32.97 -1.63
C PRO A 66 2.39 -33.41 -0.97
N SER A 67 1.29 -33.34 -1.73
CA SER A 67 0.01 -33.94 -1.36
C SER A 67 0.25 -35.43 -1.07
N PRO A 68 -0.20 -35.99 0.07
CA PRO A 68 0.00 -37.41 0.33
C PRO A 68 -0.72 -38.22 -0.75
N THR A 69 0.07 -38.88 -1.58
CA THR A 69 -0.42 -39.78 -2.63
C THR A 69 -1.16 -40.92 -1.95
N HIS A 70 -2.35 -41.21 -2.47
CA HIS A 70 -3.22 -42.32 -2.08
C HIS A 70 -2.42 -43.61 -1.83
N ILE A 71 -2.29 -44.02 -0.57
CA ILE A 71 -1.72 -45.33 -0.21
C ILE A 71 -2.81 -46.36 -0.56
N SER A 72 -2.73 -46.95 -1.75
CA SER A 72 -3.42 -48.22 -2.02
C SER A 72 -2.65 -49.32 -1.28
N SER A 73 -3.18 -49.77 -0.14
CA SER A 73 -2.66 -50.94 0.57
C SER A 73 -2.83 -52.21 -0.28
N PRO A 74 -1.78 -53.04 -0.47
CA PRO A 74 -1.92 -54.35 -1.07
C PRO A 74 -2.39 -55.33 0.01
N GLY A 75 -3.60 -55.88 -0.15
CA GLY A 75 -4.12 -56.81 0.84
C GLY A 75 -5.58 -57.18 0.63
N GLN A 76 -5.94 -57.68 -0.54
CA GLN A 76 -7.17 -58.47 -0.70
C GLN A 76 -6.78 -59.84 -1.28
N ILE A 77 -6.55 -60.78 -0.38
CA ILE A 77 -6.52 -62.22 -0.66
C ILE A 77 -7.96 -62.67 -0.86
N THR A 78 -8.22 -63.23 -2.04
CA THR A 78 -9.43 -63.96 -2.38
C THR A 78 -9.39 -65.34 -1.71
N GLU A 79 -10.45 -65.76 -1.04
CA GLU A 79 -10.75 -67.18 -0.82
C GLU A 79 -12.25 -67.40 -0.51
N CYS A 80 -12.85 -68.29 -1.33
CA CYS A 80 -14.14 -68.98 -1.30
C CYS A 80 -15.44 -68.18 -1.24
#